data_AF-A0A965J5Y3-F1
#
_entry.id   AF-A0A965J5Y3-F1
#
_cell.length_a   1.000
_cell.length_b   1.000
_cell.length_c   1.000
_cell.angle_alpha   90.00
_cell.angle_beta   90.00
_cell.angle_gamma   90.00
#
_symmetry.space_group_name_H-M   'P 1'
#
loop_
_entity.id
_entity.type
_entity.pdbx_description
1 polymer ?
#
loop_
_entity_poly.entity_id
_entity_poly.type
_entity_poly.pdbx_seq_one_letter_code
_entity_poly.pdbx_strand_id
1 'polypeptide(L)'
;MIVYTLGPDEEESPLEVDFIELRPDLTHLTTVSQKVVLTKQPPNSIASFCDISFPESFHQFRGAFPFVKWIYSFHGPFISYENTLRLLQKMDQNTPDLLKVCFDRISFSDYLELKPLFSLYKDRLILFAQGEECQATRILSFLWGARWIYTSKNGLYGQIPLKELLEIYQIKRLTRQTSLYGLIKGKKSPPSIGYKIYNPLFAREKIDALYLNLPVEENEVEKVLKSDLFQGFSI
;
A
#
# COMPACT_ATOMS: atom_id res chain seq x y z
N MET A 1 15.18 2.27 8.31
CA MET A 1 14.36 3.19 7.50
C MET A 1 13.50 4.05 8.42
N ILE A 2 13.82 5.33 8.58
CA ILE A 2 12.97 6.27 9.34
C ILE A 2 12.18 7.11 8.34
N VAL A 3 10.85 7.14 8.46
CA VAL A 3 9.92 7.93 7.64
C VAL A 3 9.29 9.01 8.52
N TYR A 4 9.38 10.27 8.10
CA TYR A 4 8.73 11.40 8.74
C TYR A 4 7.65 11.96 7.83
N THR A 5 6.60 12.56 8.39
CA THR A 5 5.56 13.25 7.61
C THR A 5 5.60 14.74 7.94
N LEU A 6 5.74 15.59 6.93
CA LEU A 6 5.61 17.04 7.07
C LEU A 6 4.12 17.40 6.90
N GLY A 7 3.56 18.10 7.87
CA GLY A 7 2.18 18.59 7.84
C GLY A 7 2.05 19.97 8.49
N PRO A 8 0.94 20.70 8.26
CA PRO A 8 0.65 21.93 8.99
C PRO A 8 0.49 21.66 10.49
N ASP A 9 0.72 22.69 11.31
CA ASP A 9 0.59 22.64 12.77
C ASP A 9 -0.82 22.19 13.18
N GLU A 10 -0.98 20.91 13.50
CA GLU A 10 -2.05 20.46 14.38
C GLU A 10 -1.41 19.89 15.64
N GLU A 11 -1.79 20.45 16.79
CA GLU A 11 -1.51 19.93 18.12
C GLU A 11 -2.22 18.58 18.30
N GLU A 12 -1.80 17.55 17.56
CA GLU A 12 -2.22 16.19 17.84
C GLU A 12 -1.00 15.31 18.04
N SER A 13 -1.00 14.65 19.19
CA SER A 13 0.00 13.70 19.68
C SER A 13 0.61 12.82 18.58
N PRO A 14 1.92 12.47 18.67
CA PRO A 14 2.61 11.70 17.64
C PRO A 14 1.87 10.38 17.36
N LEU A 15 1.41 10.21 16.12
CA LEU A 15 0.83 8.97 15.64
C LEU A 15 1.96 7.92 15.52
N GLU A 16 1.86 6.83 16.26
CA GLU A 16 2.70 5.66 16.04
C GLU A 16 2.20 4.92 14.78
N VAL A 17 2.97 5.02 13.69
CA VAL A 17 2.70 4.29 12.46
C VAL A 17 3.87 3.33 12.23
N ASP A 18 3.57 2.05 12.14
CA ASP A 18 4.57 1.03 11.83
C ASP A 18 4.74 0.93 10.31
N PHE A 19 5.97 0.88 9.82
CA PHE A 19 6.23 0.62 8.40
C PHE A 19 7.00 -0.69 8.24
N ILE A 20 6.68 -1.45 7.18
CA ILE A 20 7.50 -2.59 6.79
C ILE A 20 8.08 -2.29 5.41
N GLU A 21 9.37 -1.94 5.35
CA GLU A 21 10.07 -2.00 4.07
C GLU A 21 10.19 -3.46 3.64
N LEU A 22 9.43 -3.83 2.61
CA LEU A 22 9.47 -5.13 1.97
C LEU A 22 9.94 -4.91 0.55
N ARG A 23 11.18 -5.28 0.27
CA ARG A 23 11.75 -5.24 -1.07
C ARG A 23 11.48 -6.59 -1.73
N PRO A 24 10.67 -6.68 -2.80
CA PRO A 24 10.44 -7.95 -3.51
C PRO A 24 11.73 -8.58 -4.05
N ASP A 25 12.78 -7.77 -4.23
CA ASP A 25 14.10 -8.12 -4.75
C ASP A 25 15.17 -8.33 -3.65
N LEU A 26 14.89 -8.01 -2.38
CA LEU A 26 15.83 -8.25 -1.28
C LEU A 26 15.19 -9.18 -0.25
N THR A 27 15.81 -10.33 -0.04
CA THR A 27 15.49 -11.36 0.97
C THR A 27 15.54 -10.87 2.44
N HIS A 28 15.72 -9.57 2.68
CA HIS A 28 15.90 -8.97 3.99
C HIS A 28 14.77 -8.02 4.33
N LEU A 29 14.04 -8.34 5.42
CA LEU A 29 13.11 -7.39 6.02
C LEU A 29 13.84 -6.47 6.97
N THR A 30 13.56 -5.19 6.85
CA THR A 30 13.82 -4.24 7.92
C THR A 30 12.47 -3.79 8.47
N THR A 31 12.01 -4.43 9.54
CA THR A 31 10.86 -3.94 10.29
C THR A 31 11.30 -2.70 11.06
N VAL A 32 10.63 -1.58 10.84
CA VAL A 32 10.91 -0.35 11.58
C VAL A 32 9.62 0.12 12.23
N SER A 33 9.51 -0.12 13.54
CA SER A 33 8.47 0.47 14.37
C SER A 33 9.00 1.81 14.88
N GLN A 34 8.45 2.92 14.39
CA GLN A 34 8.91 4.26 14.77
C GLN A 34 7.75 5.24 14.90
N LYS A 35 7.90 6.18 15.84
CA LYS A 35 6.99 7.29 16.02
C LYS A 35 7.07 8.21 14.80
N VAL A 36 5.93 8.49 14.16
CA VAL A 36 5.86 9.57 13.18
C VAL A 36 5.92 10.87 13.99
N VAL A 37 7.02 11.59 13.85
CA VAL A 37 7.14 12.93 14.44
C VAL A 37 6.70 13.91 13.37
N LEU A 38 5.61 14.63 13.62
CA LEU A 38 5.24 15.80 12.84
C LEU A 38 6.26 16.89 13.15
N THR A 39 7.07 17.28 12.16
CA THR A 39 8.11 18.31 12.34
C THR A 39 7.98 19.40 11.28
N LYS A 40 8.22 20.66 11.65
CA LYS A 40 8.30 21.81 10.72
C LYS A 40 9.53 21.80 9.82
N GLN A 41 10.53 21.00 10.18
CA GLN A 41 11.78 20.89 9.47
C GLN A 41 12.06 19.41 9.20
N PRO A 42 12.63 19.07 8.04
CA PRO A 42 13.11 17.72 7.80
C PRO A 42 14.07 17.33 8.93
N PRO A 43 14.05 16.08 9.37
CA PRO A 43 14.74 15.69 10.59
C PRO A 43 16.26 15.82 10.43
N ASN A 44 16.95 15.92 11.57
CA ASN A 44 18.40 15.74 11.66
C ASN A 44 18.86 14.47 10.91
N SER A 45 20.15 14.39 10.58
CA SER A 45 20.88 13.50 9.66
C SER A 45 20.62 11.97 9.64
N ILE A 46 19.60 11.47 10.35
CA ILE A 46 19.26 10.05 10.53
C ILE A 46 18.05 9.63 9.65
N ALA A 47 17.24 10.58 9.14
CA ALA A 47 16.06 10.26 8.34
C ALA A 47 16.41 9.66 6.98
N SER A 48 15.79 8.53 6.63
CA SER A 48 15.98 7.88 5.32
C SER A 48 14.95 8.35 4.30
N PHE A 49 13.72 8.64 4.75
CA PHE A 49 12.63 9.16 3.92
C PHE A 49 11.86 10.27 4.63
N CYS A 50 11.30 11.20 3.85
CA CYS A 50 10.38 12.23 4.30
C CYS A 50 9.17 12.28 3.36
N ASP A 51 7.98 12.15 3.91
CA ASP A 51 6.69 12.27 3.24
C ASP A 51 6.22 13.73 3.32
N ILE A 52 5.87 14.29 2.17
CA ILE A 52 5.26 15.59 2.02
C ILE A 52 3.99 15.45 1.20
N SER A 53 2.92 16.10 1.64
CA SER A 53 1.65 16.14 0.91
C SER A 53 1.80 16.93 -0.39
N PHE A 54 0.99 16.58 -1.39
CA PHE A 54 0.74 17.37 -2.59
C PHE A 54 -0.44 18.32 -2.35
N PRO A 55 -0.39 19.59 -2.79
CA PRO A 55 0.57 20.20 -3.73
C PRO A 55 1.75 20.94 -3.08
N GLU A 56 2.08 20.67 -1.83
CA GLU A 56 3.14 21.38 -1.11
C GLU A 56 4.51 21.21 -1.80
N SER A 57 5.33 22.26 -1.77
CA SER A 57 6.65 22.28 -2.39
C SER A 57 7.72 21.83 -1.39
N PHE A 58 8.60 20.92 -1.81
CA PHE A 58 9.77 20.48 -1.04
C PHE A 58 11.12 20.89 -1.66
N HIS A 59 11.12 21.69 -2.74
CA HIS A 59 12.34 22.10 -3.45
C HIS A 59 13.34 22.83 -2.53
N GLN A 60 12.84 23.67 -1.63
CA GLN A 60 13.66 24.37 -0.64
C GLN A 60 14.39 23.42 0.33
N PHE A 61 13.83 22.24 0.58
CA PHE A 61 14.41 21.25 1.49
C PHE A 61 15.42 20.33 0.80
N ARG A 62 15.29 20.08 -0.52
CA ARG A 62 16.21 19.18 -1.22
C ARG A 62 17.67 19.61 -1.15
N GLY A 63 17.96 20.91 -1.25
CA GLY A 63 19.31 21.43 -1.11
C GLY A 63 19.88 21.29 0.30
N ALA A 64 19.04 21.49 1.32
CA ALA A 64 19.43 21.43 2.72
C ALA A 64 19.58 19.99 3.24
N PHE A 65 18.86 19.03 2.64
CA PHE A 65 18.81 17.63 3.09
C PHE A 65 19.06 16.64 1.94
N PRO A 66 20.27 16.63 1.34
CA PRO A 66 20.58 15.85 0.13
C PRO A 66 20.57 14.32 0.35
N PHE A 67 20.60 13.86 1.60
CA PHE A 67 20.56 12.44 1.97
C PHE A 67 19.14 11.90 2.20
N VAL A 68 18.14 12.78 2.30
CA VAL A 68 16.74 12.40 2.52
C VAL A 68 16.09 12.05 1.20
N LYS A 69 15.42 10.90 1.15
CA LYS A 69 14.54 10.53 0.03
C LYS A 69 13.14 11.08 0.25
N TRP A 70 12.54 11.62 -0.79
CA TRP A 70 11.25 12.30 -0.71
C TRP A 70 10.12 11.41 -1.22
N ILE A 71 9.11 11.20 -0.38
CA ILE A 71 7.82 10.63 -0.77
C ILE A 71 6.90 11.83 -1.01
N TYR A 72 6.30 11.91 -2.18
CA TYR A 72 5.28 12.91 -2.46
C TYR A 72 3.92 12.23 -2.44
N SER A 73 3.06 12.62 -1.49
CA SER A 73 1.82 11.89 -1.20
C SER A 73 0.56 12.67 -1.53
N PHE A 74 -0.47 11.95 -1.97
CA PHE A 74 -1.82 12.46 -2.12
C PHE A 74 -2.78 11.58 -1.32
N HIS A 75 -3.70 12.23 -0.61
CA HIS A 75 -4.80 11.60 0.11
C HIS A 75 -6.12 12.22 -0.36
N GLY A 76 -7.12 11.41 -0.72
CA GLY A 76 -8.41 11.92 -1.16
C GLY A 76 -9.26 10.89 -1.91
N PRO A 77 -10.38 11.31 -2.55
CA PRO A 77 -11.27 10.38 -3.23
C PRO A 77 -10.62 9.76 -4.48
N PHE A 78 -11.11 8.59 -4.90
CA PHE A 78 -10.75 8.03 -6.19
C PHE A 78 -11.31 8.90 -7.34
N ILE A 79 -10.49 9.12 -8.38
CA ILE A 79 -10.74 10.10 -9.45
C ILE A 79 -10.79 9.51 -10.87
N SER A 80 -10.88 8.18 -11.04
CA SER A 80 -10.70 7.42 -12.29
C SER A 80 -9.24 7.09 -12.63
N TYR A 81 -9.03 6.13 -13.53
CA TYR A 81 -7.71 5.77 -14.07
C TYR A 81 -7.02 6.99 -14.71
N GLU A 82 -7.69 7.68 -15.63
CA GLU A 82 -7.11 8.77 -16.42
C GLU A 82 -6.69 9.95 -15.54
N ASN A 83 -7.52 10.32 -14.57
CA ASN A 83 -7.15 11.42 -13.68
C ASN A 83 -6.13 10.99 -12.63
N THR A 84 -6.12 9.72 -12.21
CA THR A 84 -5.02 9.19 -11.37
C THR A 84 -3.69 9.26 -12.12
N LEU A 85 -3.66 8.88 -13.41
CA LEU A 85 -2.48 9.03 -14.24
C LEU A 85 -2.05 10.50 -14.36
N ARG A 86 -2.98 11.43 -14.62
CA ARG A 86 -2.69 12.87 -14.67
C ARG A 86 -2.19 13.42 -13.34
N LEU A 87 -2.74 12.96 -12.22
CA LEU A 87 -2.28 13.32 -10.87
C LEU A 87 -0.83 12.87 -10.67
N LEU A 88 -0.52 11.60 -10.96
CA LEU A 88 0.84 11.06 -10.86
C LEU A 88 1.82 11.83 -11.74
N GLN A 89 1.43 12.17 -12.99
CA GLN A 89 2.25 12.99 -13.89
C GLN A 89 2.55 14.38 -13.31
N LYS A 90 1.57 15.04 -12.69
CA LYS A 90 1.77 16.34 -12.03
C LYS A 90 2.66 16.22 -10.80
N MET A 91 2.47 15.20 -9.98
CA MET A 91 3.31 14.95 -8.80
C MET A 91 4.76 14.67 -9.24
N ASP A 92 4.97 13.87 -10.29
CA ASP A 92 6.29 13.48 -10.78
C ASP A 92 7.10 14.62 -11.41
N GLN A 93 6.45 15.73 -11.82
CA GLN A 93 7.15 16.95 -12.25
C GLN A 93 8.02 17.55 -11.14
N ASN A 94 7.72 17.25 -9.87
CA ASN A 94 8.56 17.65 -8.74
C ASN A 94 9.72 16.68 -8.48
N THR A 95 9.86 15.63 -9.30
CA THR A 95 10.92 14.63 -9.27
C THR A 95 11.13 13.93 -7.92
N PRO A 96 10.08 13.55 -7.16
CA PRO A 96 10.25 12.90 -5.86
C PRO A 96 10.90 11.52 -6.01
N ASP A 97 11.48 10.99 -4.93
CA ASP A 97 12.03 9.64 -4.93
C ASP A 97 10.92 8.59 -5.05
N LEU A 98 9.80 8.82 -4.37
CA LEU A 98 8.61 7.96 -4.38
C LEU A 98 7.34 8.80 -4.55
N LEU A 99 6.35 8.22 -5.22
CA LEU A 99 4.99 8.71 -5.33
C LEU A 99 4.08 7.86 -4.45
N LYS A 100 3.22 8.50 -3.67
CA LYS A 100 2.24 7.83 -2.83
C LYS A 100 0.84 8.38 -3.12
N VAL A 101 -0.11 7.49 -3.38
CA VAL A 101 -1.52 7.85 -3.55
C VAL A 101 -2.35 6.95 -2.65
N CYS A 102 -3.10 7.56 -1.75
CA CYS A 102 -3.92 6.89 -0.75
C CYS A 102 -5.37 7.33 -0.92
N PHE A 103 -6.18 6.51 -1.59
CA PHE A 103 -7.59 6.84 -1.79
C PHE A 103 -8.41 6.61 -0.53
N ASP A 104 -9.42 7.44 -0.28
CA ASP A 104 -10.36 7.24 0.83
C ASP A 104 -11.11 5.92 0.68
N ARG A 105 -11.52 5.63 -0.54
CA ARG A 105 -12.18 4.39 -0.95
C ARG A 105 -12.01 4.18 -2.45
N ILE A 106 -12.00 2.93 -2.87
CA ILE A 106 -12.06 2.52 -4.27
C ILE A 106 -12.83 1.21 -4.38
N SER A 107 -13.52 1.01 -5.50
CA SER A 107 -14.11 -0.28 -5.82
C SER A 107 -13.00 -1.29 -6.12
N PHE A 108 -13.22 -2.58 -5.87
CA PHE A 108 -12.15 -3.56 -6.10
C PHE A 108 -11.82 -3.65 -7.58
N SER A 109 -12.87 -3.60 -8.43
CA SER A 109 -12.70 -3.69 -9.87
C SER A 109 -11.98 -2.49 -10.47
N ASP A 110 -12.22 -1.27 -9.97
CA ASP A 110 -11.47 -0.07 -10.40
C ASP A 110 -10.01 -0.12 -9.93
N TYR A 111 -9.74 -0.69 -8.75
CA TYR A 111 -8.37 -0.84 -8.28
C TYR A 111 -7.55 -1.78 -9.19
N LEU A 112 -8.16 -2.84 -9.73
CA LEU A 112 -7.49 -3.73 -10.69
C LEU A 112 -7.05 -2.99 -11.96
N GLU A 113 -7.83 -2.01 -12.41
CA GLU A 113 -7.50 -1.18 -13.57
C GLU A 113 -6.27 -0.29 -13.36
N LEU A 114 -5.89 -0.02 -12.10
CA LEU A 114 -4.71 0.78 -11.78
C LEU A 114 -3.40 -0.01 -11.85
N LYS A 115 -3.45 -1.34 -12.02
CA LYS A 115 -2.25 -2.20 -12.11
C LYS A 115 -1.21 -1.70 -13.14
N PRO A 116 -1.56 -1.25 -14.36
CA PRO A 116 -0.58 -0.74 -15.33
C PRO A 116 0.25 0.44 -14.82
N LEU A 117 -0.27 1.24 -13.88
CA LEU A 117 0.46 2.40 -13.31
C LEU A 117 1.72 1.97 -12.56
N PHE A 118 1.73 0.78 -11.96
CA PHE A 118 2.92 0.25 -11.28
C PHE A 118 4.05 -0.08 -12.26
N SER A 119 3.74 -0.41 -13.51
CA SER A 119 4.74 -0.59 -14.57
C SER A 119 5.30 0.74 -15.05
N LEU A 120 4.46 1.79 -15.14
CA LEU A 120 4.88 3.14 -15.53
C LEU A 120 5.80 3.78 -14.48
N TYR A 121 5.51 3.57 -13.20
CA TYR A 121 6.25 4.11 -12.06
C TYR A 121 6.96 3.01 -11.28
N LYS A 122 7.73 2.18 -12.01
CA LYS A 122 8.39 0.98 -11.48
C LYS A 122 9.20 1.29 -10.22
N ASP A 123 8.89 0.56 -9.15
CA ASP A 123 9.53 0.65 -7.82
C ASP A 123 9.43 2.04 -7.14
N ARG A 124 8.67 2.96 -7.74
CA ARG A 124 8.46 4.34 -7.28
C ARG A 124 7.04 4.63 -6.83
N LEU A 125 6.07 3.77 -7.12
CA LEU A 125 4.67 3.99 -6.79
C LEU A 125 4.21 3.17 -5.58
N ILE A 126 3.56 3.85 -4.64
CA ILE A 126 2.76 3.24 -3.59
C ILE A 126 1.32 3.73 -3.77
N LEU A 127 0.40 2.83 -4.10
CA LEU A 127 -0.98 3.21 -4.44
C LEU A 127 -1.97 2.23 -3.82
N PHE A 128 -2.71 2.66 -2.80
CA PHE A 128 -3.71 1.83 -2.11
C PHE A 128 -4.92 2.67 -1.69
N ALA A 129 -5.92 2.02 -1.10
CA ALA A 129 -7.04 2.70 -0.47
C ALA A 129 -7.16 2.38 1.04
N GLN A 130 -7.78 3.29 1.77
CA GLN A 130 -8.04 3.18 3.21
C GLN A 130 -9.27 2.30 3.50
N GLY A 131 -9.44 1.92 4.76
CA GLY A 131 -10.57 1.11 5.21
C GLY A 131 -10.32 -0.39 5.14
N GLU A 132 -11.04 -1.14 5.99
CA GLU A 132 -10.94 -2.59 6.10
C GLU A 132 -11.36 -3.28 4.80
N GLU A 133 -12.34 -2.71 4.10
CA GLU A 133 -12.84 -3.20 2.82
C GLU A 133 -11.79 -3.13 1.70
N CYS A 134 -10.81 -2.24 1.83
CA CYS A 134 -9.76 -2.02 0.85
C CYS A 134 -8.43 -2.71 1.22
N GLN A 135 -8.38 -3.56 2.25
CA GLN A 135 -7.14 -4.21 2.69
C GLN A 135 -6.41 -4.96 1.56
N ALA A 136 -7.14 -5.59 0.65
CA ALA A 136 -6.58 -6.28 -0.51
C ALA A 136 -5.72 -5.34 -1.38
N THR A 137 -6.10 -4.06 -1.50
CA THR A 137 -5.34 -3.07 -2.29
C THR A 137 -3.92 -2.89 -1.77
N ARG A 138 -3.70 -2.97 -0.45
CA ARG A 138 -2.37 -2.82 0.16
C ARG A 138 -1.43 -3.99 -0.19
N ILE A 139 -1.95 -5.21 -0.19
CA ILE A 139 -1.16 -6.39 -0.54
C ILE A 139 -0.92 -6.43 -2.05
N LEU A 140 -1.94 -6.13 -2.85
CA LEU A 140 -1.80 -6.07 -4.30
C LEU A 140 -0.80 -4.99 -4.73
N SER A 141 -0.80 -3.82 -4.09
CA SER A 141 0.22 -2.78 -4.31
C SER A 141 1.63 -3.36 -4.23
N PHE A 142 1.91 -4.12 -3.18
CA PHE A 142 3.21 -4.74 -2.96
C PHE A 142 3.54 -5.76 -4.05
N LEU A 143 2.60 -6.65 -4.39
CA LEU A 143 2.79 -7.64 -5.46
C LEU A 143 2.99 -6.98 -6.83
N TRP A 144 2.43 -5.80 -7.05
CA TRP A 144 2.57 -5.06 -8.31
C TRP A 144 3.81 -4.17 -8.35
N GLY A 145 4.52 -4.01 -7.23
CA GLY A 145 5.84 -3.38 -7.20
C GLY A 145 5.97 -2.18 -6.27
N ALA A 146 4.99 -1.94 -5.39
CA ALA A 146 5.18 -0.99 -4.30
C ALA A 146 6.34 -1.41 -3.42
N ARG A 147 7.13 -0.42 -3.00
CA ARG A 147 8.34 -0.62 -2.21
C ARG A 147 8.08 -1.12 -0.79
N TRP A 148 6.88 -0.89 -0.25
CA TRP A 148 6.50 -1.31 1.09
C TRP A 148 4.99 -1.32 1.29
N ILE A 149 4.58 -1.91 2.41
CA ILE A 149 3.21 -1.91 2.90
C ILE A 149 3.14 -1.08 4.19
N TYR A 150 2.14 -0.20 4.26
CA TYR A 150 1.78 0.49 5.49
C TYR A 150 0.99 -0.45 6.39
N THR A 151 1.45 -0.62 7.64
CA THR A 151 0.90 -1.55 8.63
C THR A 151 0.70 -0.82 9.96
N SER A 152 0.06 -1.45 10.92
CA SER A 152 0.14 -1.02 12.32
C SER A 152 0.13 -2.22 13.25
N LYS A 153 0.47 -2.02 14.52
CA LYS A 153 0.34 -3.05 15.56
C LYS A 153 -1.10 -3.54 15.74
N ASN A 154 -2.08 -2.62 15.70
CA ASN A 154 -3.49 -2.89 16.04
C ASN A 154 -4.47 -2.70 14.88
N GLY A 155 -4.00 -2.60 13.63
CA GLY A 155 -4.87 -2.45 12.46
C GLY A 155 -5.58 -1.10 12.33
N LEU A 156 -4.94 -0.02 12.82
CA LEU A 156 -5.43 1.35 12.74
C LEU A 156 -5.79 1.73 11.29
N TYR A 157 -6.91 2.43 11.10
CA TYR A 157 -7.39 2.90 9.80
C TYR A 157 -7.54 1.80 8.73
N GLY A 158 -7.90 0.59 9.15
CA GLY A 158 -8.07 -0.57 8.27
C GLY A 158 -6.76 -1.14 7.75
N GLN A 159 -5.60 -0.76 8.33
CA GLN A 159 -4.33 -1.40 8.03
C GLN A 159 -4.35 -2.86 8.48
N ILE A 160 -3.60 -3.71 7.77
CA ILE A 160 -3.44 -5.11 8.18
C ILE A 160 -2.40 -5.13 9.29
N PRO A 161 -2.62 -5.82 10.42
CA PRO A 161 -1.63 -5.90 11.48
C PRO A 161 -0.31 -6.53 11.01
N LEU A 162 0.82 -6.06 11.55
CA LEU A 162 2.15 -6.57 11.18
C LEU A 162 2.22 -8.09 11.37
N LYS A 163 1.73 -8.58 12.51
CA LYS A 163 1.69 -10.01 12.81
C LYS A 163 0.91 -10.79 11.75
N GLU A 164 -0.21 -10.24 11.29
CA GLU A 164 -1.05 -10.87 10.28
C GLU A 164 -0.39 -10.88 8.90
N LEU A 165 0.30 -9.80 8.50
CA LEU A 165 1.10 -9.78 7.27
C LEU A 165 2.20 -10.84 7.28
N LEU A 166 2.87 -11.03 8.42
CA LEU A 166 3.97 -11.98 8.54
C LEU A 166 3.51 -13.44 8.68
N GLU A 167 2.53 -13.69 9.55
CA GLU A 167 2.14 -15.05 9.93
C GLU A 167 0.98 -15.61 9.11
N ILE A 168 0.05 -14.75 8.67
CA ILE A 168 -1.11 -15.20 7.89
C ILE A 168 -0.84 -15.01 6.40
N TYR A 169 -0.61 -13.78 5.96
CA TYR A 169 -0.37 -13.50 4.54
C TYR A 169 1.02 -13.96 4.07
N GLN A 170 1.93 -14.27 4.99
CA GLN A 170 3.25 -14.82 4.69
C GLN A 170 4.01 -13.92 3.70
N ILE A 171 3.88 -12.60 3.87
CA ILE A 171 4.27 -11.59 2.88
C ILE A 171 5.72 -11.71 2.39
N LYS A 172 6.60 -12.30 3.22
CA LYS A 172 8.01 -12.56 2.91
C LYS A 172 8.24 -13.54 1.76
N ARG A 173 7.31 -14.49 1.56
CA ARG A 173 7.44 -15.52 0.52
C ARG A 173 6.89 -15.07 -0.82
N LEU A 174 6.07 -14.03 -0.83
CA LEU A 174 5.31 -13.64 -2.00
C LEU A 174 6.21 -12.89 -2.98
N THR A 175 5.96 -13.11 -4.26
CA THR A 175 6.67 -12.52 -5.39
C THR A 175 5.67 -11.87 -6.34
N ARG A 176 6.16 -11.18 -7.38
CA ARG A 176 5.27 -10.65 -8.43
C ARG A 176 4.60 -11.75 -9.26
N GLN A 177 5.06 -12.99 -9.13
CA GLN A 177 4.56 -14.17 -9.84
C GLN A 177 3.57 -14.98 -9.00
N THR A 178 3.37 -14.63 -7.71
CA THR A 178 2.44 -15.32 -6.82
C THR A 178 1.03 -15.38 -7.43
N SER A 179 0.50 -16.59 -7.53
CA SER A 179 -0.87 -16.86 -7.99
C SER A 179 -1.90 -16.26 -7.03
N LEU A 180 -2.87 -15.51 -7.54
CA LEU A 180 -3.90 -14.90 -6.71
C LEU A 180 -5.18 -15.74 -6.71
N TYR A 181 -5.74 -15.91 -5.52
CA TYR A 181 -7.04 -16.51 -5.26
C TYR A 181 -7.85 -15.55 -4.36
N GLY A 182 -9.17 -15.61 -4.42
CA GLY A 182 -9.99 -14.70 -3.65
C GLY A 182 -11.33 -15.26 -3.21
N LEU A 183 -11.82 -14.81 -2.07
CA LEU A 183 -13.23 -14.91 -1.72
C LEU A 183 -13.95 -13.66 -2.20
N ILE A 184 -14.84 -13.82 -3.17
CA ILE A 184 -15.83 -12.80 -3.53
C ILE A 184 -16.89 -12.79 -2.44
N LYS A 185 -17.09 -11.64 -1.80
CA LYS A 185 -18.12 -11.46 -0.78
C LYS A 185 -18.76 -10.09 -0.88
N GLY A 186 -20.04 -10.00 -0.53
CA GLY A 186 -20.69 -8.70 -0.36
C GLY A 186 -20.01 -7.87 0.74
N LYS A 187 -19.96 -6.55 0.58
CA LYS A 187 -19.28 -5.64 1.53
C LYS A 187 -19.82 -5.70 2.96
N LYS A 188 -21.11 -6.04 3.13
CA LYS A 188 -21.77 -6.18 4.44
C LYS A 188 -21.59 -7.56 5.08
N SER A 189 -21.06 -8.54 4.34
CA SER A 189 -20.83 -9.87 4.87
C SER A 189 -19.66 -9.85 5.87
N PRO A 190 -19.66 -10.69 6.91
CA PRO A 190 -18.53 -10.79 7.83
C PRO A 190 -17.24 -11.20 7.07
N PRO A 191 -16.05 -10.80 7.54
CA PRO A 191 -14.80 -11.28 6.96
C PRO A 191 -14.68 -12.79 7.11
N SER A 192 -14.37 -13.49 6.02
CA SER A 192 -14.13 -14.92 6.07
C SER A 192 -12.78 -15.21 6.68
N ILE A 193 -12.70 -16.32 7.41
CA ILE A 193 -11.44 -16.88 7.92
C ILE A 193 -10.66 -17.65 6.85
N GLY A 194 -11.18 -17.76 5.61
CA GLY A 194 -10.55 -18.54 4.54
C GLY A 194 -9.08 -18.18 4.31
N TYR A 195 -8.75 -16.88 4.32
CA TYR A 195 -7.35 -16.43 4.19
C TYR A 195 -6.45 -16.88 5.36
N LYS A 196 -7.01 -17.07 6.56
CA LYS A 196 -6.30 -17.63 7.74
C LYS A 196 -6.04 -19.12 7.62
N ILE A 197 -6.74 -19.81 6.72
CA ILE A 197 -6.58 -21.24 6.45
C ILE A 197 -5.70 -21.46 5.23
N TYR A 198 -6.08 -20.86 4.09
CA TYR A 198 -5.43 -21.09 2.81
C TYR A 198 -4.01 -20.50 2.76
N ASN A 199 -3.76 -19.30 3.30
CA ASN A 199 -2.42 -18.71 3.20
C ASN A 199 -1.34 -19.47 3.99
N PRO A 200 -1.59 -19.89 5.25
CA PRO A 200 -0.69 -20.78 5.96
C PRO A 200 -0.56 -22.15 5.29
N LEU A 201 -1.65 -22.69 4.73
CA LEU A 201 -1.61 -23.96 4.00
C LEU A 201 -0.73 -23.84 2.75
N PHE A 202 -0.92 -22.83 1.90
CA PHE A 202 -0.08 -22.56 0.74
C PHE A 202 1.40 -22.44 1.13
N ALA A 203 1.69 -21.75 2.23
CA ALA A 203 3.05 -21.64 2.73
C ALA A 203 3.63 -23.01 3.16
N ARG A 204 2.86 -23.82 3.90
CA ARG A 204 3.27 -25.15 4.36
C ARG A 204 3.51 -26.11 3.21
N GLU A 205 2.63 -26.09 2.20
CA GLU A 205 2.72 -26.93 1.01
C GLU A 205 3.65 -26.35 -0.08
N LYS A 206 4.32 -25.22 0.19
CA LYS A 206 5.23 -24.52 -0.74
C LYS A 206 4.57 -24.14 -2.07
N ILE A 207 3.29 -23.80 -2.04
CA ILE A 207 2.53 -23.28 -3.18
C ILE A 207 2.70 -21.76 -3.20
N ASP A 208 3.23 -21.21 -4.30
CA ASP A 208 3.35 -19.75 -4.49
C ASP A 208 1.99 -19.12 -4.84
N ALA A 209 1.08 -19.15 -3.87
CA ALA A 209 -0.27 -18.62 -3.98
C ALA A 209 -0.64 -17.74 -2.78
N LEU A 210 -1.56 -16.81 -3.03
CA LEU A 210 -2.14 -15.91 -2.03
C LEU A 210 -3.66 -15.91 -2.16
N TYR A 211 -4.34 -16.07 -1.03
CA TYR A 211 -5.78 -15.98 -0.88
C TYR A 211 -6.17 -14.66 -0.21
N LEU A 212 -7.06 -13.90 -0.86
CA LEU A 212 -7.52 -12.58 -0.42
C LEU A 212 -9.02 -12.59 -0.10
N ASN A 213 -9.44 -11.77 0.87
CA ASN A 213 -10.85 -11.40 0.98
C ASN A 213 -11.13 -10.25 0.00
N LEU A 214 -12.15 -10.39 -0.83
CA LEU A 214 -12.53 -9.43 -1.86
C LEU A 214 -13.96 -8.91 -1.60
N PRO A 215 -14.12 -7.85 -0.79
CA PRO A 215 -15.39 -7.17 -0.61
C PRO A 215 -15.78 -6.43 -1.89
N VAL A 216 -16.76 -6.94 -2.62
CA VAL A 216 -17.20 -6.39 -3.90
C VAL A 216 -18.66 -5.97 -3.84
N GLU A 217 -19.03 -4.94 -4.60
CA GLU A 217 -20.44 -4.67 -4.88
C GLU A 217 -20.99 -5.65 -5.91
N GLU A 218 -22.30 -5.86 -5.90
CA GLU A 218 -22.99 -6.78 -6.82
C GLU A 218 -22.72 -6.44 -8.29
N ASN A 219 -22.70 -5.16 -8.64
CA ASN A 219 -22.44 -4.68 -10.00
C ASN A 219 -20.97 -4.86 -10.44
N GLU A 220 -20.05 -5.24 -9.55
CA GLU A 220 -18.64 -5.46 -9.86
C GLU A 220 -18.29 -6.95 -10.03
N VAL A 221 -19.12 -7.87 -9.53
CA VAL A 221 -18.81 -9.30 -9.44
C VAL A 221 -18.39 -9.88 -10.79
N GLU A 222 -19.14 -9.58 -11.85
CA GLU A 222 -18.83 -10.09 -13.19
C GLU A 222 -17.46 -9.61 -13.69
N LYS A 223 -17.13 -8.33 -13.45
CA LYS A 223 -15.85 -7.74 -13.84
C LYS A 223 -14.69 -8.37 -13.08
N VAL A 224 -14.87 -8.64 -11.78
CA VAL A 224 -13.86 -9.28 -10.94
C VAL A 224 -13.64 -10.74 -11.34
N LEU A 225 -14.71 -11.50 -11.59
CA LEU A 225 -14.62 -12.89 -12.04
C LEU A 225 -13.91 -13.05 -13.38
N LYS A 226 -14.01 -12.06 -14.26
CA LYS A 226 -13.34 -12.04 -15.56
C LYS A 226 -11.89 -11.55 -15.51
N SER A 227 -11.38 -11.14 -14.34
CA SER A 227 -10.00 -10.68 -14.21
C SER A 227 -9.02 -11.82 -14.48
N ASP A 228 -8.04 -11.56 -15.34
CA ASP A 228 -6.90 -12.45 -15.62
C ASP A 228 -5.89 -12.53 -14.48
N LEU A 229 -6.05 -11.69 -13.45
CA LEU A 229 -5.14 -11.60 -12.31
C LEU A 229 -5.35 -12.74 -11.31
N PHE A 230 -6.54 -13.32 -11.28
CA PHE A 230 -6.92 -14.35 -10.32
C PHE A 230 -7.05 -15.72 -11.00
N GLN A 231 -6.50 -16.75 -10.37
CA GLN A 231 -6.56 -18.13 -10.86
C GLN A 231 -7.76 -18.91 -10.33
N GLY A 232 -8.46 -18.37 -9.33
CA GLY A 232 -9.66 -19.00 -8.80
C GLY A 232 -10.34 -18.16 -7.72
N PHE A 233 -11.64 -18.42 -7.56
CA PHE A 233 -12.48 -17.73 -6.60
C PHE A 233 -13.28 -18.72 -5.74
N SER A 234 -13.55 -18.31 -4.51
CA SER A 234 -14.69 -18.79 -3.72
C SER A 234 -15.77 -17.70 -3.74
N ILE A 235 -17.03 -18.10 -3.58
CA ILE A 235 -18.20 -17.22 -3.54
C ILE A 235 -19.03 -17.59 -2.31
#